data_AF-A0A401QR74-F1
#
_entry.id   AF-A0A401QR74-F1
#
_cell.length_a   1.000
_cell.length_b   1.000
_cell.length_c   1.000
_cell.angle_alpha   90.00
_cell.angle_beta   90.00
_cell.angle_gamma   90.00
#
_symmetry.space_group_name_H-M   'P 1'
#
loop_
_entity.id
_entity.type
_entity.pdbx_description
1 polymer ?
#
loop_
_entity_poly.entity_id
_entity_poly.type
_entity_poly.pdbx_seq_one_letter_code
_entity_poly.pdbx_strand_id
1 'polypeptide(L)'
;MIEAAVGALPGLLPAFLVLAAVLGVGAAAVGRARGAPVALSVLCAVAFAGVLVVTMLPGGGGSGQGGSCDVGLPGWAFLGSESARLNVALFVPPSLLAVLLFRRPVTVLAGCLFLTGGIELLQGTTELGRACSYDDLKANALGGCLGVLLGVVGLWAARRRCPLTRRDALRGAAAAALGGSLLVGAFAVAVEPSDDEARAQARRVESGRQETWLDGAATDLFGGGNSAMAVRRKRLPDGGWRLTVEVERRGSFVVRWPERRLERFAWPAGDGPAGDTGALPAAQARAAGDRFLRKWFPQVAAEATSLPSQDERRRHVLRYRYTAPDAAEPGTLEVRVSPTGRVVELTTHGAPGPEPDPA
;
A
#
# COMPACT_ATOMS: atom_id res chain seq x y z
N MET A 1 -22.68 -2.09 -4.57
CA MET A 1 -21.85 -1.09 -5.29
C MET A 1 -22.63 0.17 -5.67
N ILE A 2 -23.71 0.09 -6.47
CA ILE A 2 -24.55 1.28 -6.78
C ILE A 2 -25.17 1.88 -5.50
N GLU A 3 -25.65 1.04 -4.58
CA GLU A 3 -26.12 1.48 -3.25
C GLU A 3 -25.04 2.20 -2.41
N ALA A 4 -23.77 1.78 -2.50
CA ALA A 4 -22.69 2.40 -1.74
C ALA A 4 -22.32 3.78 -2.31
N ALA A 5 -22.35 3.94 -3.64
CA ALA A 5 -22.15 5.23 -4.29
C ALA A 5 -23.33 6.20 -4.09
N VAL A 6 -24.57 5.69 -4.12
CA VAL A 6 -25.78 6.48 -3.86
C VAL A 6 -25.91 6.87 -2.38
N GLY A 7 -25.48 6.00 -1.46
CA GLY A 7 -25.46 6.28 -0.01
C GLY A 7 -24.37 7.26 0.42
N ALA A 8 -23.22 7.31 -0.25
CA ALA A 8 -22.09 8.18 0.10
C ALA A 8 -22.24 9.63 -0.40
N LEU A 9 -23.07 9.87 -1.43
CA LEU A 9 -23.27 11.18 -2.06
C LEU A 9 -24.76 11.41 -2.31
N PRO A 10 -25.52 11.96 -1.34
CA PRO A 10 -26.97 12.13 -1.47
C PRO A 10 -27.37 13.02 -2.67
N GLY A 11 -26.45 13.85 -3.18
CA GLY A 11 -26.63 14.66 -4.37
C GLY A 11 -26.32 13.99 -5.72
N LEU A 12 -25.81 12.75 -5.75
CA LEU A 12 -25.28 12.14 -6.98
C LEU A 12 -26.35 11.91 -8.05
N LEU A 13 -27.45 11.27 -7.67
CA LEU A 13 -28.57 11.03 -8.58
C LEU A 13 -29.21 12.33 -9.09
N PRO A 14 -29.61 13.29 -8.23
CA PRO A 14 -30.21 14.53 -8.72
C PRO A 14 -29.24 15.35 -9.57
N ALA A 15 -27.95 15.45 -9.19
CA ALA A 15 -26.96 16.17 -9.99
C ALA A 15 -26.76 15.52 -11.37
N PHE A 16 -26.68 14.19 -11.42
CA PHE A 16 -26.60 13.45 -12.68
C PHE A 16 -27.81 13.70 -13.56
N LEU A 17 -29.03 13.59 -13.02
CA LEU A 17 -30.26 13.80 -13.80
C LEU A 17 -30.35 15.23 -14.36
N VAL A 18 -30.04 16.24 -13.55
CA VAL A 18 -30.05 17.64 -13.98
C VAL A 18 -28.99 17.87 -15.07
N LEU A 19 -27.74 17.45 -14.84
CA LEU A 19 -26.67 17.67 -15.81
C LEU A 19 -26.90 16.88 -17.10
N ALA A 20 -27.38 15.65 -17.00
CA ALA A 20 -27.74 14.82 -18.15
C ALA A 20 -28.88 15.45 -18.97
N ALA A 21 -29.89 16.03 -18.32
CA ALA A 21 -30.97 16.73 -19.01
C ALA A 21 -30.46 17.98 -19.74
N VAL A 22 -29.67 18.83 -19.06
CA VAL A 22 -29.12 20.06 -19.65
C VAL A 22 -28.20 19.75 -20.83
N LEU A 23 -27.20 18.88 -20.63
CA LEU A 23 -26.27 18.51 -21.69
C LEU A 23 -26.95 17.72 -22.81
N GLY A 24 -27.90 16.84 -22.48
CA GLY A 24 -28.67 16.05 -23.44
C GLY A 24 -29.54 16.93 -24.34
N VAL A 25 -30.28 17.89 -23.79
CA VAL A 25 -31.11 18.83 -24.57
C VAL A 25 -30.23 19.69 -25.48
N GLY A 26 -29.12 20.23 -24.94
CA GLY A 26 -28.15 21.00 -25.72
C GLY A 26 -27.55 20.17 -26.87
N ALA A 27 -27.13 18.95 -26.59
CA ALA A 27 -26.58 18.03 -27.59
C ALA A 27 -27.62 17.62 -28.64
N ALA A 28 -28.89 17.46 -28.26
CA ALA A 28 -29.97 17.19 -29.20
C ALA A 28 -30.20 18.39 -30.13
N ALA A 29 -30.22 19.61 -29.61
CA ALA A 29 -30.40 20.82 -30.40
C ALA A 29 -29.25 21.02 -31.40
N VAL A 30 -28.00 20.94 -30.93
CA VAL A 30 -26.81 21.03 -31.80
C VAL A 30 -26.76 19.88 -32.79
N GLY A 31 -27.12 18.67 -32.37
CA GLY A 31 -27.18 17.49 -33.21
C GLY A 31 -28.15 17.68 -34.38
N ARG A 32 -29.37 18.15 -34.12
CA ARG A 32 -30.35 18.50 -35.16
C ARG A 32 -29.83 19.59 -36.08
N ALA A 33 -29.31 20.68 -35.53
CA ALA A 33 -28.81 21.82 -36.31
C ALA A 33 -27.63 21.45 -37.24
N ARG A 34 -26.80 20.48 -36.85
CA ARG A 34 -25.64 20.03 -37.62
C ARG A 34 -25.87 18.75 -38.42
N GLY A 35 -27.10 18.23 -38.48
CA GLY A 35 -27.42 16.99 -39.18
C GLY A 35 -26.76 15.73 -38.58
N ALA A 36 -26.39 15.76 -37.31
CA ALA A 36 -25.83 14.62 -36.59
C ALA A 36 -26.95 13.74 -35.98
N PRO A 37 -26.70 12.44 -35.74
CA PRO A 37 -27.68 11.54 -35.13
C PRO A 37 -27.99 11.96 -33.68
N VAL A 38 -29.20 12.51 -33.48
CA VAL A 38 -29.67 13.06 -32.19
C VAL A 38 -29.49 12.07 -31.04
N ALA A 39 -29.91 10.82 -31.22
CA ALA A 39 -29.80 9.79 -30.18
C ALA A 39 -28.36 9.59 -29.72
N LEU A 40 -27.41 9.53 -30.65
CA LEU A 40 -25.99 9.36 -30.34
C LEU A 40 -25.39 10.61 -29.68
N SER A 41 -25.81 11.81 -30.12
CA SER A 41 -25.42 13.07 -29.48
C SER A 41 -25.89 13.13 -28.02
N VAL A 42 -27.15 12.74 -27.76
CA VAL A 42 -27.71 12.68 -26.40
C VAL A 42 -26.98 11.65 -25.55
N LEU A 43 -26.82 10.41 -26.03
CA LEU A 43 -26.12 9.35 -25.29
C LEU A 43 -24.68 9.76 -24.94
N CYS A 44 -23.96 10.37 -25.89
CA CYS A 44 -22.62 10.87 -25.65
C CYS A 44 -22.62 11.94 -24.55
N ALA A 45 -23.57 12.89 -24.59
CA ALA A 45 -23.68 13.95 -23.60
C ALA A 45 -24.03 13.41 -22.20
N VAL A 46 -24.95 12.45 -22.11
CA VAL A 46 -25.31 11.78 -20.86
C VAL A 46 -24.14 11.01 -20.27
N ALA A 47 -23.35 10.32 -21.10
CA ALA A 47 -22.15 9.62 -20.64
C ALA A 47 -21.11 10.59 -20.05
N PHE A 48 -20.87 11.74 -20.71
CA PHE A 48 -20.01 12.79 -20.15
C PHE A 48 -20.58 13.43 -18.89
N ALA A 49 -21.90 13.58 -18.77
CA ALA A 49 -22.54 14.03 -17.53
C ALA A 49 -22.23 13.07 -16.37
N GLY A 50 -22.24 11.77 -16.64
CA GLY A 50 -21.85 10.74 -15.67
C GLY A 50 -20.41 10.91 -15.19
N VAL A 51 -19.46 11.09 -16.12
CA VAL A 51 -18.05 11.38 -15.78
C VAL A 51 -17.96 12.61 -14.88
N LEU A 52 -18.51 13.75 -15.34
CA LEU A 52 -18.40 15.02 -14.64
C LEU A 52 -19.01 14.95 -13.23
N VAL A 53 -20.19 14.35 -13.06
CA VAL A 53 -20.81 14.25 -11.74
C VAL A 53 -20.00 13.35 -10.82
N VAL A 54 -19.54 12.19 -11.28
CA VAL A 54 -18.76 11.27 -10.43
C VAL A 54 -17.43 11.91 -10.04
N THR A 55 -16.79 12.68 -10.92
CA THR A 55 -15.48 13.28 -10.64
C THR A 55 -15.54 14.64 -9.94
N MET A 56 -16.61 15.43 -10.15
CA MET A 56 -16.69 16.82 -9.66
C MET A 56 -17.67 17.04 -8.53
N LEU A 57 -18.54 16.08 -8.22
CA LEU A 57 -19.44 16.24 -7.08
C LEU A 57 -18.62 16.17 -5.78
N PRO A 58 -18.71 17.20 -4.90
CA PRO A 58 -17.95 17.22 -3.67
C PRO A 58 -18.26 16.00 -2.81
N GLY A 59 -17.23 15.29 -2.36
CA GLY A 59 -17.34 14.10 -1.52
C GLY A 59 -16.81 14.34 -0.11
N GLY A 60 -17.24 13.52 0.85
CA GLY A 60 -16.72 13.59 2.23
C GLY A 60 -15.53 12.65 2.50
N GLY A 61 -15.02 11.95 1.48
CA GLY A 61 -14.10 10.82 1.64
C GLY A 61 -12.61 11.13 1.47
N GLY A 62 -12.24 12.29 0.91
CA GLY A 62 -10.85 12.65 0.65
C GLY A 62 -10.33 13.69 1.64
N SER A 63 -9.20 13.41 2.28
CA SER A 63 -8.38 14.40 3.00
C SER A 63 -7.54 15.25 2.04
N GLY A 64 -8.08 15.57 0.87
CA GLY A 64 -7.36 16.27 -0.19
C GLY A 64 -6.95 17.65 0.28
N GLN A 65 -5.64 17.85 0.48
CA GLN A 65 -5.08 19.14 0.81
C GLN A 65 -4.86 19.87 -0.52
N GLY A 66 -5.59 20.98 -0.73
CA GLY A 66 -5.45 21.77 -1.94
C GLY A 66 -3.98 22.13 -2.20
N GLY A 67 -3.56 22.00 -3.46
CA GLY A 67 -2.17 22.24 -3.89
C GLY A 67 -1.26 21.01 -3.89
N SER A 68 -1.77 19.80 -3.61
CA SER A 68 -0.99 18.55 -3.68
C SER A 68 -1.64 17.51 -4.58
N CYS A 69 -0.82 16.65 -5.20
CA CYS A 69 -1.31 15.51 -5.99
C CYS A 69 -0.41 14.29 -5.86
N ASP A 70 -1.01 13.16 -5.52
CA ASP A 70 -0.27 11.92 -5.25
C ASP A 70 0.16 11.26 -6.56
N VAL A 71 1.46 10.96 -6.69
CA VAL A 71 2.06 10.34 -7.89
C VAL A 71 1.57 8.90 -8.11
N GLY A 72 0.97 8.30 -7.08
CA GLY A 72 0.35 7.00 -7.09
C GLY A 72 1.33 5.84 -6.96
N LEU A 73 0.83 4.64 -7.20
CA LEU A 73 1.62 3.42 -7.15
C LEU A 73 2.53 3.29 -8.39
N PRO A 74 3.69 2.62 -8.25
CA PRO A 74 4.61 2.42 -9.36
C PRO A 74 4.03 1.48 -10.43
N GLY A 75 4.26 1.83 -11.70
CA GLY A 75 3.91 0.98 -12.85
C GLY A 75 2.40 0.76 -12.99
N TRP A 76 1.98 -0.51 -13.09
CA TRP A 76 0.59 -0.93 -13.25
C TRP A 76 -0.08 -1.38 -11.93
N ALA A 77 0.60 -1.23 -10.79
CA ALA A 77 0.08 -1.65 -9.49
C ALA A 77 -1.24 -0.94 -9.12
N PHE A 78 -1.47 0.27 -9.65
CA PHE A 78 -2.69 1.04 -9.47
C PHE A 78 -3.96 0.29 -9.91
N LEU A 79 -3.87 -0.61 -10.90
CA LEU A 79 -5.02 -1.41 -11.37
C LEU A 79 -5.50 -2.44 -10.33
N GLY A 80 -4.73 -2.68 -9.27
CA GLY A 80 -5.18 -3.45 -8.12
C GLY A 80 -6.26 -2.73 -7.31
N SER A 81 -6.38 -1.40 -7.42
CA SER A 81 -7.40 -0.63 -6.70
C SER A 81 -8.77 -0.73 -7.37
N GLU A 82 -9.82 -0.80 -6.56
CA GLU A 82 -11.19 -0.78 -7.07
C GLU A 82 -11.53 0.56 -7.75
N SER A 83 -11.06 1.67 -7.17
CA SER A 83 -11.24 3.02 -7.72
C SER A 83 -10.67 3.12 -9.15
N ALA A 84 -9.44 2.66 -9.38
CA ALA A 84 -8.82 2.70 -10.71
C ALA A 84 -9.63 1.90 -11.75
N ARG A 85 -10.13 0.71 -11.38
CA ARG A 85 -10.94 -0.10 -12.30
C ARG A 85 -12.27 0.57 -12.65
N LEU A 86 -12.89 1.26 -11.70
CA LEU A 86 -14.12 2.02 -11.92
C LEU A 86 -13.86 3.24 -12.81
N ASN A 87 -12.74 3.94 -12.62
CA ASN A 87 -12.31 5.05 -13.46
C ASN A 87 -12.06 4.62 -14.92
N VAL A 88 -11.40 3.47 -15.12
CA VAL A 88 -11.29 2.85 -16.46
C VAL A 88 -12.68 2.60 -17.05
N ALA A 89 -13.58 1.95 -16.31
CA ALA A 89 -14.92 1.63 -16.79
C ALA A 89 -15.76 2.88 -17.10
N LEU A 90 -15.58 3.96 -16.33
CA LEU A 90 -16.30 5.22 -16.48
C LEU A 90 -15.94 5.95 -17.77
N PHE A 91 -14.67 5.89 -18.19
CA PHE A 91 -14.19 6.59 -19.39
C PHE A 91 -14.38 5.82 -20.71
N VAL A 92 -14.64 4.51 -20.67
CA VAL A 92 -14.84 3.68 -21.87
C VAL A 92 -16.09 4.12 -22.66
N PRO A 93 -17.32 4.18 -22.09
CA PRO A 93 -18.52 4.56 -22.83
C PRO A 93 -18.48 5.95 -23.49
N PRO A 94 -18.10 7.05 -22.80
CA PRO A 94 -18.10 8.38 -23.42
C PRO A 94 -17.09 8.46 -24.58
N SER A 95 -15.92 7.83 -24.43
CA SER A 95 -14.88 7.82 -25.47
C SER A 95 -15.31 7.02 -26.70
N LEU A 96 -15.95 5.86 -26.49
CA LEU A 96 -16.56 5.06 -27.56
C LEU A 96 -17.62 5.87 -28.32
N LEU A 97 -18.59 6.45 -27.60
CA LEU A 97 -19.69 7.23 -28.19
C LEU A 97 -19.17 8.46 -28.94
N ALA A 98 -18.16 9.14 -28.40
CA ALA A 98 -17.51 10.27 -29.05
C ALA A 98 -16.84 9.86 -30.37
N VAL A 99 -16.16 8.71 -30.44
CA VAL A 99 -15.60 8.22 -31.70
C VAL A 99 -16.70 7.91 -32.72
N LEU A 100 -17.77 7.24 -32.31
CA LEU A 100 -18.90 6.94 -33.20
C LEU A 100 -19.57 8.22 -33.73
N LEU A 101 -19.68 9.26 -32.89
CA LEU A 101 -20.32 10.53 -33.20
C LEU A 101 -19.45 11.39 -34.12
N PHE A 102 -18.20 11.66 -33.72
CA PHE A 102 -17.31 12.60 -34.39
C PHE A 102 -16.50 11.97 -35.52
N ARG A 103 -16.31 10.64 -35.48
CA ARG A 103 -15.50 9.87 -36.45
C ARG A 103 -14.07 10.41 -36.58
N ARG A 104 -13.52 10.84 -35.45
CA ARG A 104 -12.21 11.48 -35.32
C ARG A 104 -11.43 10.88 -34.14
N PRO A 105 -10.94 9.63 -34.26
CA PRO A 105 -10.37 8.89 -33.13
C PRO A 105 -9.23 9.63 -32.42
N VAL A 106 -8.32 10.25 -33.17
CA VAL A 106 -7.14 10.90 -32.58
C VAL A 106 -7.53 12.19 -31.88
N THR A 107 -8.44 12.98 -32.47
CA THR A 107 -8.98 14.18 -31.81
C THR A 107 -9.76 13.82 -30.54
N VAL A 108 -10.54 12.73 -30.56
CA VAL A 108 -11.28 12.26 -29.37
C VAL A 108 -10.31 11.83 -28.28
N LEU A 109 -9.26 11.07 -28.61
CA LEU A 109 -8.24 10.68 -27.64
C LEU A 109 -7.57 11.90 -26.99
N ALA A 110 -7.19 12.90 -27.79
CA ALA A 110 -6.63 14.15 -27.27
C ALA A 110 -7.61 14.86 -26.31
N GLY A 111 -8.90 14.89 -26.66
CA GLY A 111 -9.96 15.43 -25.80
C GLY A 111 -10.12 14.64 -24.49
N CYS A 112 -10.04 13.31 -24.53
CA CYS A 112 -10.10 12.47 -23.33
C CYS A 112 -8.91 12.72 -22.40
N LEU A 113 -7.69 12.82 -22.97
CA LEU A 113 -6.48 13.16 -22.21
C LEU A 113 -6.58 14.55 -21.58
N PHE A 114 -7.11 15.52 -22.33
CA PHE A 114 -7.33 16.86 -21.80
C PHE A 114 -8.38 16.89 -20.69
N LEU A 115 -9.48 16.15 -20.85
CA LEU A 115 -10.54 16.05 -19.85
C LEU A 115 -10.02 15.41 -18.56
N THR A 116 -9.30 14.29 -18.65
CA THR A 116 -8.75 13.66 -17.44
C THR A 116 -7.71 14.54 -16.76
N GLY A 117 -6.84 15.22 -17.50
CA GLY A 117 -5.87 16.14 -16.90
C GLY A 117 -6.55 17.35 -16.25
N GLY A 118 -7.60 17.89 -16.88
CA GLY A 118 -8.38 18.98 -16.31
C GLY A 118 -9.16 18.58 -15.05
N ILE A 119 -9.68 17.34 -15.00
CA ILE A 119 -10.35 16.79 -13.82
C ILE A 119 -9.40 16.74 -12.63
N GLU A 120 -8.24 16.10 -12.81
CA GLU A 120 -7.23 15.96 -11.75
C GLU A 120 -6.66 17.31 -11.33
N LEU A 121 -6.38 18.21 -12.29
CA LEU A 121 -5.91 19.56 -11.98
C LEU A 121 -6.94 20.33 -11.14
N LEU A 122 -8.23 20.21 -11.48
CA LEU A 122 -9.28 20.86 -10.72
C LEU A 122 -9.39 20.26 -9.31
N GLN A 123 -9.34 18.94 -9.18
CA GLN A 123 -9.32 18.26 -7.87
C GLN A 123 -8.08 18.61 -7.05
N GLY A 124 -6.93 18.85 -7.69
CA GLY A 124 -5.70 19.25 -7.01
C GLY A 124 -5.70 20.72 -6.57
N THR A 125 -6.46 21.58 -7.24
CA THR A 125 -6.54 23.02 -6.95
C THR A 125 -7.78 23.42 -6.16
N THR A 126 -8.76 22.54 -6.00
CA THR A 126 -10.02 22.81 -5.30
C THR A 126 -10.29 21.79 -4.21
N GLU A 127 -10.86 22.24 -3.09
CA GLU A 127 -11.20 21.38 -1.95
C GLU A 127 -12.55 20.67 -2.16
N LEU A 128 -12.66 19.88 -3.23
CA LEU A 128 -13.88 19.10 -3.53
C LEU A 128 -14.01 17.83 -2.65
N GLY A 129 -13.15 17.67 -1.63
CA GLY A 129 -13.09 16.47 -0.80
C GLY A 129 -12.77 15.19 -1.60
N ARG A 130 -12.11 15.37 -2.75
CA ARG A 130 -11.44 14.33 -3.55
C ARG A 130 -9.98 14.76 -3.71
N ALA A 131 -9.04 13.84 -3.50
CA ALA A 131 -7.62 14.12 -3.67
C ALA A 131 -7.21 13.87 -5.12
N CYS A 132 -6.38 14.76 -5.67
CA CYS A 132 -5.75 14.54 -6.97
C CYS A 132 -4.83 13.32 -6.91
N SER A 133 -4.93 12.44 -7.91
CA SER A 133 -4.05 11.28 -8.03
C SER A 133 -3.65 11.03 -9.48
N TYR A 134 -2.36 10.87 -9.72
CA TYR A 134 -1.84 10.44 -11.01
C TYR A 134 -2.30 9.02 -11.36
N ASP A 135 -2.71 8.19 -10.39
CA ASP A 135 -3.30 6.88 -10.68
C ASP A 135 -4.70 7.00 -11.27
N ASP A 136 -5.49 7.99 -10.84
CA ASP A 136 -6.78 8.30 -11.44
C ASP A 136 -6.61 8.87 -12.86
N LEU A 137 -5.60 9.73 -13.07
CA LEU A 137 -5.19 10.18 -14.41
C LEU A 137 -4.87 9.00 -15.35
N LYS A 138 -4.04 8.04 -14.88
CA LYS A 138 -3.65 6.84 -15.65
C LYS A 138 -4.86 5.96 -15.95
N ALA A 139 -5.73 5.74 -14.96
CA ALA A 139 -6.92 4.92 -15.09
C ALA A 139 -7.92 5.50 -16.11
N ASN A 140 -8.23 6.80 -15.99
CA ASN A 140 -9.10 7.51 -16.92
C ASN A 140 -8.53 7.52 -18.34
N ALA A 141 -7.23 7.78 -18.50
CA ALA A 141 -6.54 7.73 -19.79
C ALA A 141 -6.62 6.33 -20.42
N LEU A 142 -6.42 5.27 -19.63
CA LEU A 142 -6.56 3.89 -20.09
C LEU A 142 -7.99 3.59 -20.55
N GLY A 143 -9.00 3.98 -19.76
CA GLY A 143 -10.40 3.87 -20.14
C GLY A 143 -10.72 4.62 -21.44
N GLY A 144 -10.15 5.81 -21.61
CA GLY A 144 -10.26 6.61 -22.82
C GLY A 144 -9.66 5.92 -24.04
N CYS A 145 -8.44 5.40 -23.92
CA CYS A 145 -7.77 4.62 -24.96
C CYS A 145 -8.59 3.40 -25.38
N LEU A 146 -9.12 2.63 -24.41
CA LEU A 146 -9.95 1.46 -24.67
C LEU A 146 -11.25 1.84 -25.37
N GLY A 147 -11.94 2.89 -24.91
CA GLY A 147 -13.17 3.37 -25.55
C GLY A 147 -12.92 3.85 -26.99
N VAL A 148 -11.83 4.58 -27.24
CA VAL A 148 -11.44 5.01 -28.59
C VAL A 148 -11.15 3.80 -29.48
N LEU A 149 -10.40 2.82 -28.98
CA LEU A 149 -10.09 1.59 -29.71
C LEU A 149 -11.37 0.83 -30.10
N LEU A 150 -12.29 0.65 -29.15
CA LEU A 150 -13.59 0.03 -29.41
C LEU A 150 -14.40 0.80 -30.45
N GLY A 151 -14.38 2.13 -30.40
CA GLY A 151 -15.04 2.97 -31.41
C GLY A 151 -14.42 2.85 -32.79
N VAL A 152 -13.09 2.77 -32.88
CA VAL A 152 -12.36 2.51 -34.13
C VAL A 152 -12.74 1.15 -34.71
N VAL A 153 -12.71 0.10 -33.89
CA VAL A 153 -13.10 -1.26 -34.29
C VAL A 153 -14.56 -1.29 -34.74
N GLY A 154 -15.47 -0.65 -34.01
CA GLY A 154 -16.89 -0.55 -34.38
C GLY A 154 -17.12 0.15 -35.72
N LEU A 155 -16.45 1.29 -35.95
CA LEU A 155 -16.51 1.99 -37.24
C LEU A 155 -15.91 1.18 -38.38
N TRP A 156 -14.77 0.53 -38.13
CA TRP A 156 -14.10 -0.31 -39.11
C TRP A 156 -14.95 -1.52 -39.49
N ALA A 157 -15.54 -2.21 -38.52
CA ALA A 157 -16.43 -3.34 -38.76
C ALA A 157 -17.68 -2.93 -39.56
N ALA A 158 -18.29 -1.80 -39.24
CA ALA A 158 -19.50 -1.31 -39.90
C ALA A 158 -19.26 -0.79 -41.32
N ARG A 159 -18.09 -0.19 -41.60
CA ARG A 159 -17.81 0.49 -42.89
C ARG A 159 -16.72 -0.17 -43.73
N ARG A 160 -16.03 -1.18 -43.20
CA ARG A 160 -14.86 -1.85 -43.81
C ARG A 160 -13.76 -0.86 -44.25
N ARG A 161 -13.65 0.31 -43.63
CA ARG A 161 -12.66 1.35 -43.92
C ARG A 161 -12.02 1.83 -42.63
N CYS A 162 -10.71 2.12 -42.69
CA CYS A 162 -10.00 2.67 -41.54
C CYS A 162 -10.58 4.06 -41.21
N PRO A 163 -11.04 4.30 -39.96
CA PRO A 163 -11.58 5.61 -39.56
C PRO A 163 -10.48 6.65 -39.29
N LEU A 164 -9.20 6.26 -39.32
CA LEU A 164 -8.06 7.15 -39.13
C LEU A 164 -7.79 7.92 -40.42
N THR A 165 -7.89 9.25 -40.35
CA THR A 165 -7.56 10.14 -41.48
C THR A 165 -6.33 10.96 -41.15
N ARG A 166 -5.51 11.32 -42.15
CA ARG A 166 -4.32 12.17 -41.94
C ARG A 166 -4.69 13.52 -41.29
N ARG A 167 -5.83 14.10 -41.69
CA ARG A 167 -6.31 15.37 -41.11
C ARG A 167 -6.68 15.23 -39.63
N ASP A 168 -7.31 14.13 -39.24
CA ASP A 168 -7.61 13.83 -37.85
C ASP A 168 -6.33 13.58 -37.05
N ALA A 169 -5.39 12.81 -37.59
CA ALA A 169 -4.11 12.55 -36.95
C ALA A 169 -3.32 13.85 -36.69
N LEU A 170 -3.22 14.73 -37.69
CA LEU A 170 -2.53 16.02 -37.53
C LEU A 170 -3.22 16.94 -36.53
N ARG A 171 -4.55 17.08 -36.61
CA ARG A 171 -5.31 17.93 -35.68
C ARG A 171 -5.31 17.40 -34.26
N GLY A 172 -5.49 16.09 -34.11
CA GLY A 172 -5.45 15.42 -32.81
C GLY A 172 -4.06 15.46 -32.19
N ALA A 173 -3.00 15.25 -32.97
CA ALA A 173 -1.63 15.39 -32.48
C ALA A 173 -1.30 16.83 -32.08
N ALA A 174 -1.71 17.83 -32.87
CA ALA A 174 -1.53 19.24 -32.52
C ALA A 174 -2.31 19.60 -31.25
N ALA A 175 -3.56 19.13 -31.13
CA ALA A 175 -4.38 19.34 -29.93
C ALA A 175 -3.77 18.66 -28.69
N ALA A 176 -3.25 17.44 -28.83
CA ALA A 176 -2.59 16.72 -27.75
C ALA A 176 -1.29 17.41 -27.32
N ALA A 177 -0.48 17.89 -28.28
CA ALA A 177 0.76 18.60 -27.98
C ALA A 177 0.51 19.93 -27.25
N LEU A 178 -0.41 20.76 -27.77
CA LEU A 178 -0.77 22.04 -27.16
C LEU A 178 -1.47 21.86 -25.81
N GLY A 179 -2.51 21.04 -25.76
CA GLY A 179 -3.26 20.76 -24.53
C GLY A 179 -2.40 20.07 -23.47
N GLY A 180 -1.55 19.13 -23.88
CA GLY A 180 -0.60 18.45 -23.00
C GLY A 180 0.45 19.40 -22.44
N SER A 181 1.03 20.29 -23.26
CA SER A 181 1.98 21.30 -22.77
C SER A 181 1.32 22.26 -21.77
N LEU A 182 0.09 22.69 -22.05
CA LEU A 182 -0.68 23.56 -21.15
C LEU A 182 -0.97 22.84 -19.81
N LEU A 183 -1.41 21.58 -19.86
CA LEU A 183 -1.66 20.81 -18.65
C LEU A 183 -0.38 20.59 -17.85
N VAL A 184 0.71 20.18 -18.48
CA VAL A 184 2.00 19.99 -17.80
C VAL A 184 2.45 21.29 -17.13
N GLY A 185 2.36 22.42 -17.83
CA GLY A 185 2.67 23.72 -17.25
C GLY A 185 1.76 24.08 -16.08
N ALA A 186 0.45 23.81 -16.20
CA ALA A 186 -0.51 24.09 -15.14
C ALA A 186 -0.27 23.21 -13.90
N PHE A 187 -0.01 21.90 -14.07
CA PHE A 187 0.37 21.01 -12.98
C PHE A 187 1.66 21.47 -12.29
N ALA A 188 2.68 21.81 -13.07
CA ALA A 188 3.96 22.26 -12.53
C ALA A 188 3.87 23.57 -11.72
N VAL A 189 2.85 24.39 -11.97
CA VAL A 189 2.65 25.67 -11.27
C VAL A 189 1.67 25.54 -10.11
N ALA A 190 0.61 24.74 -10.26
CA ALA A 190 -0.53 24.75 -9.35
C ALA A 190 -0.51 23.61 -8.31
N VAL A 191 0.36 22.62 -8.47
CA VAL A 191 0.29 21.37 -7.71
C VAL A 191 1.68 20.85 -7.37
N GLU A 192 1.91 20.55 -6.09
CA GLU A 192 3.11 19.86 -5.61
C GLU A 192 2.92 18.33 -5.65
N PRO A 193 3.83 17.57 -6.28
CA PRO A 193 3.74 16.11 -6.29
C PRO A 193 4.05 15.51 -4.90
N SER A 194 3.18 14.62 -4.42
CA SER A 194 3.39 13.85 -3.18
C SER A 194 3.48 12.34 -3.46
N ASP A 195 4.14 11.61 -2.57
CA ASP A 195 4.35 10.16 -2.63
C ASP A 195 3.72 9.44 -1.42
N ASP A 196 2.62 9.99 -0.90
CA ASP A 196 1.99 9.55 0.33
C ASP A 196 1.41 8.14 0.22
N GLU A 197 0.77 7.82 -0.90
CA GLU A 197 0.21 6.49 -1.17
C GLU A 197 1.32 5.45 -1.33
N ALA A 198 2.38 5.76 -2.08
CA ALA A 198 3.54 4.90 -2.22
C ALA A 198 4.22 4.63 -0.87
N ARG A 199 4.41 5.67 -0.03
CA ARG A 199 4.95 5.54 1.32
C ARG A 199 4.01 4.74 2.23
N ALA A 200 2.70 4.96 2.15
CA ALA A 200 1.72 4.21 2.93
C ALA A 200 1.73 2.72 2.56
N GLN A 201 1.83 2.41 1.27
CA GLN A 201 1.94 1.04 0.79
C GLN A 201 3.25 0.39 1.23
N ALA A 202 4.37 1.09 1.14
CA ALA A 202 5.66 0.61 1.65
C ALA A 202 5.59 0.30 3.16
N ARG A 203 4.96 1.17 3.96
CA ARG A 203 4.71 0.95 5.40
C ARG A 203 3.85 -0.29 5.66
N ARG A 204 2.80 -0.51 4.85
CA ARG A 204 1.93 -1.70 4.96
C ARG A 204 2.68 -2.99 4.64
N VAL A 205 3.46 -3.01 3.55
CA VAL A 205 4.29 -4.15 3.16
C VAL A 205 5.32 -4.47 4.23
N GLU A 206 5.99 -3.45 4.77
CA GLU A 206 6.98 -3.63 5.82
C GLU A 206 6.34 -4.15 7.12
N SER A 207 5.19 -3.61 7.52
CA SER A 207 4.44 -4.08 8.68
C SER A 207 4.00 -5.55 8.52
N GLY A 208 3.54 -5.96 7.33
CA GLY A 208 3.17 -7.34 7.05
C GLY A 208 4.37 -8.30 7.09
N ARG A 209 5.53 -7.88 6.58
CA ARG A 209 6.79 -8.64 6.71
C ARG A 209 7.23 -8.77 8.16
N GLN A 210 7.06 -7.71 8.94
CA GLN A 210 7.35 -7.68 10.36
C GLN A 210 6.45 -8.66 11.12
N GLU A 211 5.13 -8.60 10.93
CA GLU A 211 4.16 -9.51 11.54
C GLU A 211 4.45 -10.97 11.19
N THR A 212 4.67 -11.27 9.90
CA THR A 212 5.00 -12.64 9.45
C THR A 212 6.27 -13.18 10.11
N TRP A 213 7.29 -12.34 10.27
CA TRP A 213 8.53 -12.74 10.93
C TRP A 213 8.33 -12.92 12.44
N LEU A 214 7.56 -12.03 13.09
CA LEU A 214 7.24 -12.13 14.51
C LEU A 214 6.45 -13.40 14.84
N ASP A 215 5.49 -13.79 14.00
CA ASP A 215 4.74 -15.04 14.16
C ASP A 215 5.65 -16.27 14.04
N GLY A 216 6.56 -16.27 13.05
CA GLY A 216 7.58 -17.29 12.89
C GLY A 216 8.51 -17.37 14.12
N ALA A 217 8.96 -16.22 14.62
CA ALA A 217 9.79 -16.13 15.81
C ALA A 217 9.07 -16.63 17.06
N ALA A 218 7.80 -16.25 17.26
CA ALA A 218 7.00 -16.73 18.39
C ALA A 218 6.76 -18.24 18.31
N THR A 219 6.52 -18.78 17.11
CA THR A 219 6.38 -20.22 16.88
C THR A 219 7.67 -20.96 17.20
N ASP A 220 8.82 -20.41 16.80
CA ASP A 220 10.13 -20.97 17.07
C ASP A 220 10.52 -20.92 18.56
N LEU A 221 10.12 -19.87 19.27
CA LEU A 221 10.49 -19.61 20.66
C LEU A 221 9.56 -20.32 21.67
N PHE A 222 8.25 -20.33 21.43
CA PHE A 222 7.25 -20.85 22.37
C PHE A 222 6.57 -22.14 21.90
N GLY A 223 6.62 -22.46 20.60
CA GLY A 223 5.93 -23.60 20.00
C GLY A 223 4.43 -23.38 19.76
N GLY A 224 3.92 -23.85 18.62
CA GLY A 224 2.49 -23.77 18.24
C GLY A 224 2.07 -22.41 17.67
N GLY A 225 1.22 -22.41 16.63
CA GLY A 225 1.15 -21.31 15.65
C GLY A 225 0.03 -20.26 15.77
N ASN A 226 -0.72 -20.15 16.87
CA ASN A 226 -1.81 -19.16 17.00
C ASN A 226 -1.85 -18.55 18.40
N SER A 227 -1.08 -17.50 18.66
CA SER A 227 -1.18 -16.75 19.91
C SER A 227 -1.39 -15.28 19.62
N ALA A 228 -2.31 -14.65 20.35
CA ALA A 228 -2.46 -13.21 20.31
C ALA A 228 -1.17 -12.55 20.83
N MET A 229 -0.66 -11.58 20.06
CA MET A 229 0.60 -10.88 20.33
C MET A 229 0.34 -9.39 20.48
N ALA A 230 0.85 -8.79 21.55
CA ALA A 230 0.88 -7.35 21.72
C ALA A 230 2.31 -6.84 21.46
N VAL A 231 2.45 -5.90 20.51
CA VAL A 231 3.75 -5.38 20.08
C VAL A 231 3.89 -3.91 20.49
N ARG A 232 4.81 -3.61 21.41
CA ARG A 232 5.25 -2.25 21.73
C ARG A 232 6.51 -1.91 20.95
N ARG A 233 6.55 -0.71 20.36
CA ARG A 233 7.66 -0.26 19.50
C ARG A 233 8.34 0.93 20.14
N LYS A 234 9.67 0.91 20.21
CA LYS A 234 10.49 2.04 20.64
C LYS A 234 11.54 2.33 19.58
N ARG A 235 11.58 3.57 19.09
CA ARG A 235 12.60 4.00 18.14
C ARG A 235 13.95 4.14 18.86
N LEU A 236 15.00 3.62 18.25
CA LEU A 236 16.38 3.71 18.76
C LEU A 236 17.12 4.89 18.06
N PRO A 237 18.18 5.44 18.69
CA PRO A 237 18.93 6.58 18.14
C PRO A 237 19.62 6.33 16.81
N ASP A 238 19.96 5.07 16.52
CA ASP A 238 20.56 4.60 15.27
C ASP A 238 19.55 4.47 14.11
N GLY A 239 18.28 4.83 14.34
CA GLY A 239 17.21 4.75 13.35
C GLY A 239 16.46 3.42 13.32
N GLY A 240 16.93 2.40 14.06
CA GLY A 240 16.27 1.10 14.19
C GLY A 240 15.08 1.12 15.16
N TRP A 241 14.41 -0.03 15.27
CA TRP A 241 13.29 -0.23 16.20
C TRP A 241 13.58 -1.36 17.18
N ARG A 242 13.31 -1.10 18.46
CA ARG A 242 13.18 -2.14 19.48
C ARG A 242 11.72 -2.51 19.60
N LEU A 243 11.41 -3.78 19.36
CA LEU A 243 10.06 -4.33 19.46
C LEU A 243 10.00 -5.20 20.71
N THR A 244 9.13 -4.84 21.64
CA THR A 244 8.77 -5.66 22.80
C THR A 244 7.48 -6.38 22.48
N VAL A 245 7.52 -7.71 22.48
CA VAL A 245 6.43 -8.56 22.06
C VAL A 245 5.97 -9.38 23.25
N GLU A 246 4.70 -9.24 23.61
CA GLU A 246 4.04 -10.03 24.64
C GLU A 246 3.14 -11.05 23.96
N VAL A 247 3.35 -12.32 24.25
CA VAL A 247 2.57 -13.44 23.72
C VAL A 247 1.64 -13.92 24.82
N GLU A 248 0.33 -13.85 24.57
CA GLU A 248 -0.68 -14.15 25.59
C GLU A 248 -0.45 -15.53 26.23
N ARG A 249 -0.30 -15.55 27.57
CA ARG A 249 -0.06 -16.75 28.39
C ARG A 249 1.20 -17.56 28.04
N ARG A 250 2.09 -17.03 27.19
CA ARG A 250 3.30 -17.75 26.74
C ARG A 250 4.59 -17.02 27.02
N GLY A 251 4.57 -15.72 27.28
CA GLY A 251 5.74 -14.97 27.75
C GLY A 251 6.00 -13.73 26.91
N SER A 252 7.25 -13.28 26.86
CA SER A 252 7.64 -12.12 26.09
C SER A 252 9.03 -12.26 25.46
N PHE A 253 9.25 -11.54 24.38
CA PHE A 253 10.55 -11.43 23.75
C PHE A 253 10.77 -10.03 23.20
N VAL A 254 12.04 -9.62 23.16
CA VAL A 254 12.48 -8.31 22.67
C VAL A 254 13.40 -8.54 21.50
N VAL A 255 13.12 -7.85 20.39
CA VAL A 255 13.89 -7.96 19.14
C VAL A 255 14.23 -6.59 18.61
N ARG A 256 15.34 -6.52 17.86
CA ARG A 256 15.75 -5.35 17.09
C ARG A 256 15.37 -5.55 15.62
N TRP A 257 14.77 -4.52 15.03
CA TRP A 257 14.30 -4.47 13.66
C TRP A 257 14.94 -3.30 12.92
N PRO A 258 15.39 -3.47 11.66
CA PRO A 258 15.15 -4.59 10.73
C PRO A 258 16.15 -5.76 10.84
N GLU A 259 17.09 -5.74 11.77
CA GLU A 259 18.18 -6.73 11.87
C GLU A 259 17.71 -8.13 12.29
N ARG A 260 16.45 -8.27 12.75
CA ARG A 260 15.84 -9.54 13.19
C ARG A 260 16.63 -10.20 14.33
N ARG A 261 17.22 -9.38 15.21
CA ARG A 261 18.10 -9.83 16.30
C ARG A 261 17.32 -9.95 17.60
N LEU A 262 17.38 -11.11 18.24
CA LEU A 262 16.81 -11.33 19.57
C LEU A 262 17.69 -10.65 20.63
N GLU A 263 17.09 -9.87 21.53
CA GLU A 263 17.78 -9.23 22.67
C GLU A 263 17.39 -9.89 24.00
N ARG A 264 16.11 -10.23 24.16
CA ARG A 264 15.60 -10.88 25.37
C ARG A 264 14.50 -11.86 25.02
N PHE A 265 14.38 -12.93 25.79
CA PHE A 265 13.27 -13.87 25.70
C PHE A 265 13.00 -14.49 27.07
N ALA A 266 11.73 -14.63 27.44
CA ALA A 266 11.33 -15.23 28.71
C ALA A 266 9.93 -15.86 28.62
N TRP A 267 9.78 -17.05 29.19
CA TRP A 267 8.48 -17.65 29.51
C TRP A 267 7.82 -16.97 30.72
N PRO A 268 6.49 -17.06 30.92
CA PRO A 268 5.82 -16.51 32.09
C PRO A 268 6.34 -17.22 33.33
N ALA A 269 6.74 -16.45 34.35
CA ALA A 269 7.39 -16.94 35.57
C ALA A 269 8.68 -17.78 35.35
N GLY A 270 9.23 -17.84 34.12
CA GLY A 270 10.33 -18.72 33.78
C GLY A 270 9.98 -20.23 33.85
N ASP A 271 8.69 -20.55 33.86
CA ASP A 271 8.16 -21.88 34.18
C ASP A 271 8.24 -22.88 33.03
N GLY A 272 8.62 -22.43 31.82
CA GLY A 272 8.55 -23.25 30.62
C GLY A 272 7.11 -23.71 30.32
N PRO A 273 6.91 -24.68 29.43
CA PRO A 273 5.62 -25.33 29.26
C PRO A 273 5.24 -26.08 30.55
N ALA A 274 3.97 -26.04 30.96
CA ALA A 274 3.48 -26.79 32.11
C ALA A 274 3.82 -28.29 31.97
N GLY A 275 4.48 -28.87 32.99
CA GLY A 275 4.81 -30.31 33.06
C GLY A 275 6.29 -30.69 32.96
N ASP A 276 7.21 -29.72 32.90
CA ASP A 276 8.67 -29.96 32.88
C ASP A 276 9.18 -30.51 34.24
N THR A 277 8.99 -31.81 34.50
CA THR A 277 9.56 -32.52 35.65
C THR A 277 10.66 -33.47 35.18
N GLY A 278 11.87 -33.37 35.76
CA GLY A 278 13.00 -34.23 35.37
C GLY A 278 14.38 -33.72 35.82
N ALA A 279 15.42 -34.41 35.38
CA ALA A 279 16.82 -33.99 35.50
C ALA A 279 17.53 -34.23 34.17
N LEU A 280 17.92 -33.15 33.48
CA LEU A 280 18.67 -33.25 32.24
C LEU A 280 20.18 -33.27 32.54
N PRO A 281 20.98 -34.17 31.95
CA PRO A 281 22.43 -34.10 32.06
C PRO A 281 22.98 -32.78 31.51
N ALA A 282 23.99 -32.21 32.16
CA ALA A 282 24.58 -30.92 31.76
C ALA A 282 25.04 -30.89 30.29
N ALA A 283 25.55 -32.01 29.77
CA ALA A 283 25.95 -32.15 28.37
C ALA A 283 24.75 -32.00 27.39
N GLN A 284 23.58 -32.54 27.75
CA GLN A 284 22.37 -32.42 26.93
C GLN A 284 21.77 -31.01 27.03
N ALA A 285 21.83 -30.39 28.22
CA ALA A 285 21.45 -29.00 28.40
C ALA A 285 22.32 -28.06 27.55
N ARG A 286 23.65 -28.28 27.54
CA ARG A 286 24.59 -27.55 26.69
C ARG A 286 24.26 -27.74 25.21
N ALA A 287 24.04 -28.98 24.77
CA ALA A 287 23.67 -29.26 23.38
C ALA A 287 22.36 -28.56 22.96
N ALA A 288 21.39 -28.40 23.87
CA ALA A 288 20.17 -27.64 23.62
C ALA A 288 20.42 -26.13 23.51
N GLY A 289 21.22 -25.56 24.42
CA GLY A 289 21.65 -24.16 24.36
C GLY A 289 22.42 -23.84 23.08
N ASP A 290 23.38 -24.69 22.69
CA ASP A 290 24.17 -24.53 21.47
C ASP A 290 23.28 -24.58 20.21
N ARG A 291 22.28 -25.47 20.17
CA ARG A 291 21.31 -25.51 19.05
C ARG A 291 20.51 -24.21 18.95
N PHE A 292 20.07 -23.68 20.09
CA PHE A 292 19.33 -22.42 20.14
C PHE A 292 20.19 -21.24 19.66
N LEU A 293 21.43 -21.13 20.16
CA LEU A 293 22.33 -20.05 19.81
C LEU A 293 22.78 -20.10 18.35
N ARG A 294 23.01 -21.28 17.75
CA ARG A 294 23.32 -21.36 16.32
C ARG A 294 22.24 -20.74 15.43
N LYS A 295 20.97 -20.79 15.86
CA LYS A 295 19.85 -20.21 15.12
C LYS A 295 19.71 -18.70 15.35
N TRP A 296 19.80 -18.26 16.60
CA TRP A 296 19.49 -16.88 16.98
C TRP A 296 20.70 -15.96 17.10
N PHE A 297 21.90 -16.53 17.25
CA PHE A 297 23.18 -15.83 17.46
C PHE A 297 24.35 -16.58 16.78
N PRO A 298 24.39 -16.60 15.44
CA PRO A 298 25.42 -17.36 14.70
C PRO A 298 26.85 -16.88 14.96
N GLN A 299 27.05 -15.64 15.41
CA GLN A 299 28.35 -15.06 15.73
C GLN A 299 28.92 -15.40 17.13
N VAL A 300 28.24 -16.22 17.93
CA VAL A 300 28.69 -16.57 19.29
C VAL A 300 29.77 -17.66 19.24
N ALA A 301 30.93 -17.39 19.84
CA ALA A 301 31.96 -18.42 20.08
C ALA A 301 31.54 -19.29 21.28
N ALA A 302 31.50 -20.62 21.08
CA ALA A 302 30.87 -21.59 21.97
C ALA A 302 31.66 -21.94 23.25
N GLU A 303 32.26 -20.95 23.92
CA GLU A 303 32.78 -21.11 25.28
C GLU A 303 31.65 -20.90 26.28
N ALA A 304 30.97 -22.01 26.60
CA ALA A 304 29.88 -22.05 27.56
C ALA A 304 30.40 -22.47 28.94
N THR A 305 30.22 -21.62 29.95
CA THR A 305 30.41 -22.02 31.36
C THR A 305 29.05 -22.45 31.91
N SER A 306 28.92 -23.72 32.30
CA SER A 306 27.73 -24.22 32.98
C SER A 306 27.83 -23.92 34.48
N LEU A 307 26.90 -23.13 35.01
CA LEU A 307 26.78 -22.93 36.44
C LEU A 307 25.62 -23.79 36.96
N PRO A 308 25.80 -24.58 38.03
CA PRO A 308 24.68 -25.26 38.67
C PRO A 308 23.73 -24.19 39.19
N SER A 309 22.46 -24.24 38.77
CA SER A 309 21.45 -23.34 39.27
C SER A 309 21.14 -23.70 40.73
N GLN A 310 21.19 -22.73 41.64
CA GLN A 310 20.75 -22.90 43.04
C GLN A 310 19.22 -22.92 43.20
N ASP A 311 18.51 -23.08 42.10
CA ASP A 311 17.07 -22.97 42.02
C ASP A 311 16.40 -24.33 42.25
N GLU A 312 15.31 -24.36 43.02
CA GLU A 312 14.59 -25.58 43.42
C GLU A 312 14.12 -26.43 42.21
N ARG A 313 14.06 -25.82 41.02
CA ARG A 313 13.60 -26.42 39.77
C ARG A 313 14.69 -27.09 38.91
N ARG A 314 15.92 -27.26 39.42
CA ARG A 314 17.03 -27.99 38.74
C ARG A 314 17.31 -27.50 37.30
N ARG A 315 17.29 -26.19 37.08
CA ARG A 315 17.59 -25.59 35.76
C ARG A 315 19.09 -25.55 35.49
N HIS A 316 19.49 -25.50 34.21
CA HIS A 316 20.88 -25.26 33.83
C HIS A 316 21.05 -23.82 33.35
N VAL A 317 22.00 -23.10 33.93
CA VAL A 317 22.39 -21.76 33.50
C VAL A 317 23.66 -21.89 32.66
N LEU A 318 23.57 -21.45 31.40
CA LEU A 318 24.67 -21.47 30.46
C LEU A 318 25.06 -20.03 30.14
N ARG A 319 26.33 -19.68 30.39
CA ARG A 319 26.88 -18.36 30.06
C ARG A 319 27.80 -18.45 28.85
N TYR A 320 27.56 -17.60 27.86
CA TYR A 320 28.34 -17.54 26.62
C TYR A 320 28.91 -16.13 26.44
N ARG A 321 30.08 -16.04 25.81
CA ARG A 321 30.64 -14.77 25.36
C ARG A 321 30.33 -14.55 23.88
N TYR A 322 29.98 -13.33 23.52
CA TYR A 322 29.68 -12.99 22.14
C TYR A 322 30.23 -11.61 21.77
N THR A 323 30.65 -11.46 20.53
CA THR A 323 31.03 -10.15 19.98
C THR A 323 29.89 -9.69 19.08
N ALA A 324 29.23 -8.60 19.45
CA ALA A 324 28.26 -7.99 18.55
C ALA A 324 29.01 -7.27 17.41
N PRO A 325 28.47 -7.22 16.19
CA PRO A 325 29.12 -6.53 15.06
C PRO A 325 29.49 -5.07 15.35
N ASP A 326 28.70 -4.41 16.20
CA ASP A 326 28.81 -2.97 16.49
C ASP A 326 29.36 -2.68 17.91
N ALA A 327 29.87 -3.69 18.63
CA ALA A 327 30.34 -3.52 20.00
C ALA A 327 31.87 -3.55 20.08
N ALA A 328 32.45 -2.55 20.75
CA ALA A 328 33.88 -2.49 21.04
C ALA A 328 34.34 -3.56 22.05
N GLU A 329 33.42 -4.04 22.90
CA GLU A 329 33.69 -5.06 23.91
C GLU A 329 32.76 -6.28 23.77
N PRO A 330 33.26 -7.49 24.09
CA PRO A 330 32.46 -8.70 24.08
C PRO A 330 31.38 -8.67 25.15
N GLY A 331 30.14 -8.93 24.75
CA GLY A 331 28.99 -9.10 25.63
C GLY A 331 28.89 -10.51 26.20
N THR A 332 27.99 -10.69 27.17
CA THR A 332 27.66 -12.00 27.76
C THR A 332 26.20 -12.36 27.49
N LEU A 333 25.93 -13.61 27.11
CA LEU A 333 24.59 -14.17 26.99
C LEU A 333 24.36 -15.16 28.12
N GLU A 334 23.27 -15.01 28.85
CA GLU A 334 22.80 -16.00 29.82
C GLU A 334 21.58 -16.72 29.25
N VAL A 335 21.67 -18.05 29.13
CA VAL A 335 20.61 -18.93 28.64
C VAL A 335 20.19 -19.86 29.77
N ARG A 336 18.89 -19.93 30.07
CA ARG A 336 18.34 -20.93 31.01
C ARG A 336 17.65 -22.04 30.25
N VAL A 337 18.05 -23.27 30.54
CA VAL A 337 17.49 -24.49 29.93
C VAL A 337 16.70 -25.26 30.97
N SER A 338 15.47 -25.64 30.61
CA SER A 338 14.58 -26.45 31.46
C SER A 338 15.04 -27.91 31.55
N PRO A 339 14.52 -28.68 32.52
CA PRO A 339 14.81 -30.10 32.65
C PRO A 339 14.41 -30.97 31.44
N THR A 340 13.60 -30.45 30.51
CA THR A 340 13.22 -31.16 29.26
C THR A 340 14.06 -30.73 28.07
N GLY A 341 15.06 -29.86 28.26
CA GLY A 341 15.98 -29.41 27.23
C GLY A 341 15.43 -28.28 26.36
N ARG A 342 14.43 -27.53 26.85
CA ARG A 342 13.93 -26.32 26.19
C ARG A 342 14.59 -25.07 26.78
N VAL A 343 14.86 -24.08 25.94
CA VAL A 343 15.30 -22.77 26.42
C VAL A 343 14.08 -22.02 26.94
N VAL A 344 14.14 -21.57 28.20
CA VAL A 344 13.03 -20.88 28.88
C VAL A 344 13.31 -19.40 29.14
N GLU A 345 14.58 -19.01 29.07
CA GLU A 345 14.99 -17.62 29.24
C GLU A 345 16.31 -17.36 28.53
N LEU A 346 16.42 -16.16 27.97
CA LEU A 346 17.61 -15.61 27.38
C LEU A 346 17.71 -14.14 27.79
N THR A 347 18.85 -13.78 28.37
CA THR A 347 19.19 -12.39 28.69
C THR A 347 20.57 -12.04 28.15
N THR A 348 20.67 -10.94 27.39
CA THR A 348 21.93 -10.33 26.99
C THR A 348 22.41 -9.33 28.06
N HIS A 349 23.66 -9.44 28.49
CA HIS A 349 24.34 -8.52 29.39
C HIS A 349 25.55 -7.86 28.67
N GLY A 350 25.45 -6.55 28.40
CA GLY A 350 26.42 -5.79 27.58
C GLY A 350 26.40 -6.18 26.08
N ALA A 351 26.63 -5.31 25.09
CA ALA A 351 27.05 -3.90 25.10
C ALA A 351 25.88 -2.92 24.91
N PRO A 352 25.70 -1.92 25.79
CA PRO A 352 24.82 -0.79 25.52
C PRO A 352 25.41 0.08 24.40
N GLY A 353 24.63 0.31 23.34
CA GLY A 353 24.67 1.63 22.69
C GLY A 353 24.21 2.67 23.72
N PRO A 354 24.60 3.95 23.57
CA PRO A 354 24.62 4.94 24.66
C PRO A 354 23.32 4.94 25.48
N GLU A 355 23.48 4.90 26.80
CA GLU A 355 22.38 5.09 27.74
C GLU A 355 21.67 6.43 27.48
N PRO A 356 20.36 6.51 27.78
CA PRO A 356 19.62 7.75 27.68
C PRO A 356 20.12 8.72 28.75
N ASP A 357 20.31 9.98 28.35
CA ASP A 357 20.54 11.10 29.23
C ASP A 357 19.45 11.11 30.32
N PRO A 358 19.80 11.09 31.62
CA PRO A 358 18.82 11.30 32.67
C PRO A 358 18.36 12.77 32.63
N ALA A 359 17.05 12.97 32.51
CA ALA A 359 16.41 14.27 32.66
C ALA A 359 16.62 14.85 34.06
#